data_AF-S0FTC8-F1
#
_entry.id   AF-S0FTC8-F1
#
_cell.length_a   1.000
_cell.length_b   1.000
_cell.length_c   1.000
_cell.angle_alpha   90.00
_cell.angle_beta   90.00
_cell.angle_gamma   90.00
#
_symmetry.space_group_name_H-M   'P 1'
#
loop_
_entity.id
_entity.type
_entity.pdbx_description
1 polymer ?
#
loop_
_entity_poly.entity_id
_entity_poly.type
_entity_poly.pdbx_seq_one_letter_code
_entity_poly.pdbx_strand_id
1 'polypeptide(L)'
;MAGQIPGLKKQLDEHVNLPRVLKGLILSFLITLPCFLGFALFLTYTDFPEKYTFIAVLITTVISVLTASAYSTRNVRSKGWMNGCIVGVLYVAILYLASSIVFMNFAIDVQVLLTVVIGAIVGCLGGIFGINLR
;
A
#
# COMPACT_ATOMS: atom_id res chain seq x y z
N MET A 1 -16.86 -24.29 34.69
CA MET A 1 -16.27 -24.76 33.42
C MET A 1 -16.98 -24.05 32.28
N ALA A 2 -16.46 -22.91 31.80
CA ALA A 2 -16.95 -22.27 30.58
C ALA A 2 -15.90 -22.51 29.50
N GLY A 3 -16.24 -23.36 28.52
CA GLY A 3 -15.34 -23.74 27.44
C GLY A 3 -14.97 -22.52 26.62
N GLN A 4 -13.69 -22.14 26.67
CA GLN A 4 -13.08 -21.41 25.55
C GLN A 4 -13.33 -22.26 24.30
N ILE A 5 -13.82 -21.64 23.22
CA ILE A 5 -13.89 -22.24 21.90
C ILE A 5 -12.53 -21.97 21.24
N PRO A 6 -11.53 -22.89 21.33
CA PRO A 6 -10.18 -22.67 20.83
C PRO A 6 -10.12 -22.46 19.31
N GLY A 7 -11.21 -22.72 18.58
CA GLY A 7 -11.30 -22.54 17.13
C GLY A 7 -11.46 -21.09 16.67
N LEU A 8 -12.17 -20.24 17.42
CA LEU A 8 -12.52 -18.88 16.97
C LEU A 8 -11.31 -17.94 17.03
N LYS A 9 -10.47 -18.03 18.07
CA LYS A 9 -9.23 -17.24 18.18
C LYS A 9 -8.17 -17.71 17.19
N LYS A 10 -8.08 -19.03 16.95
CA LYS A 10 -7.12 -19.61 16.00
C LYS A 10 -7.41 -19.24 14.54
N GLN A 11 -8.68 -18.98 14.21
CA GLN A 11 -9.13 -18.37 12.94
C GLN A 11 -9.01 -16.83 12.92
N LEU A 12 -8.32 -16.23 13.88
CA LEU A 12 -8.00 -14.80 13.88
C LEU A 12 -6.47 -14.59 13.98
N ASP A 13 -5.76 -15.48 14.68
CA ASP A 13 -4.29 -15.42 14.86
C ASP A 13 -3.47 -15.89 13.63
N GLU A 14 -4.10 -16.49 12.62
CA GLU A 14 -3.48 -16.82 11.32
C GLU A 14 -3.60 -15.67 10.28
N HIS A 15 -4.07 -14.48 10.71
CA HIS A 15 -4.56 -13.41 9.85
C HIS A 15 -3.64 -12.19 9.95
N VAL A 16 -2.93 -11.88 8.86
CA VAL A 16 -2.04 -10.71 8.74
C VAL A 16 -0.87 -10.67 9.74
N ASN A 17 0.30 -11.11 9.29
CA ASN A 17 1.54 -10.96 10.07
C ASN A 17 2.01 -9.50 10.05
N LEU A 18 1.64 -8.73 11.08
CA LEU A 18 1.95 -7.30 11.20
C LEU A 18 3.45 -6.95 10.96
N PRO A 19 4.44 -7.71 11.45
CA PRO A 19 5.86 -7.42 11.19
C PRO A 19 6.21 -7.53 9.70
N ARG A 20 5.56 -8.43 8.96
CA ARG A 20 5.79 -8.62 7.52
C ARG A 20 5.14 -7.52 6.69
N VAL A 21 3.97 -7.08 7.11
CA VAL A 21 3.29 -5.90 6.53
C VAL A 21 4.19 -4.68 6.68
N LEU A 22 4.68 -4.42 7.90
CA LEU A 22 5.60 -3.31 8.16
C LEU A 22 6.86 -3.38 7.30
N LYS A 23 7.51 -4.54 7.19
CA LYS A 23 8.70 -4.69 6.33
C LYS A 23 8.42 -4.40 4.85
N GLY A 24 7.28 -4.87 4.32
CA GLY A 24 6.90 -4.60 2.93
C GLY A 24 6.54 -3.13 2.70
N LEU A 25 5.89 -2.47 3.67
CA LEU A 25 5.62 -1.04 3.63
C LEU A 25 6.92 -0.23 3.62
N ILE A 26 7.87 -0.55 4.52
CA ILE A 26 9.19 0.09 4.55
C ILE A 26 9.88 -0.05 3.19
N LEU A 27 9.91 -1.27 2.61
CA LEU A 27 10.49 -1.52 1.29
C LEU A 27 9.84 -0.64 0.21
N SER A 28 8.53 -0.44 0.28
CA SER A 28 7.81 0.37 -0.71
C SER A 28 8.09 1.84 -0.57
N PHE A 29 8.17 2.36 0.66
CA PHE A 29 8.56 3.77 0.87
C PHE A 29 10.00 4.05 0.44
N LEU A 30 10.90 3.05 0.50
CA LEU A 30 12.25 3.16 -0.09
C LEU A 30 12.22 3.31 -1.62
N ILE A 31 11.15 2.87 -2.29
CA ILE A 31 10.93 3.07 -3.74
C ILE A 31 10.20 4.40 -3.99
N THR A 32 9.17 4.69 -3.19
CA THR A 32 8.33 5.89 -3.33
C THR A 32 9.14 7.17 -3.15
N LEU A 33 9.97 7.25 -2.10
CA LEU A 33 10.70 8.47 -1.76
C LEU A 33 11.68 8.92 -2.86
N PRO A 34 12.56 8.06 -3.41
CA PRO A 34 13.41 8.45 -4.54
C PRO A 34 12.62 8.82 -5.78
N CYS A 35 11.51 8.13 -6.06
CA CYS A 35 10.67 8.42 -7.22
C CYS A 35 10.04 9.83 -7.12
N PHE A 36 9.51 10.17 -5.95
CA PHE A 36 8.96 11.50 -5.69
C PHE A 36 10.04 12.59 -5.63
N LEU A 37 11.21 12.30 -5.09
CA LEU A 37 12.33 13.23 -5.11
C LEU A 37 12.77 13.55 -6.54
N GLY A 38 12.94 12.52 -7.37
CA GLY A 38 13.27 12.69 -8.79
C GLY A 38 12.18 13.46 -9.55
N PHE A 39 10.92 13.16 -9.29
CA PHE A 39 9.80 13.86 -9.91
C PHE A 39 9.73 15.34 -9.47
N ALA A 40 9.96 15.64 -8.20
CA ALA A 40 10.01 17.01 -7.69
C ALA A 40 11.15 17.83 -8.34
N LEU A 41 12.33 17.23 -8.49
CA LEU A 41 13.44 17.86 -9.22
C LEU A 41 13.07 18.10 -10.69
N PHE A 42 12.43 17.14 -11.35
CA PHE A 42 11.97 17.30 -12.73
C PHE A 42 10.98 18.46 -12.89
N LEU A 43 9.98 18.57 -12.00
CA LEU A 43 9.03 19.68 -11.99
C LEU A 43 9.67 21.05 -11.74
N THR A 44 10.76 21.10 -10.97
CA THR A 44 11.47 22.36 -10.67
C THR A 44 12.08 22.99 -11.92
N TYR A 45 12.44 22.18 -12.93
CA TYR A 45 13.11 22.65 -14.14
C TYR A 45 12.24 22.57 -15.41
N THR A 46 10.97 22.18 -15.30
CA THR A 46 10.07 22.01 -16.44
C THR A 46 8.70 22.62 -16.21
N ASP A 47 8.14 23.28 -17.22
CA ASP A 47 6.76 23.77 -17.22
C ASP A 47 5.80 22.59 -17.51
N PHE A 48 5.66 21.70 -16.54
CA PHE A 48 4.86 20.49 -16.67
C PHE A 48 3.44 20.69 -16.12
N PRO A 49 2.38 20.32 -16.88
CA PRO A 49 1.01 20.57 -16.42
C PRO A 49 0.63 19.80 -15.16
N GLU A 50 -0.02 20.47 -14.20
CA GLU A 50 -0.42 19.89 -12.89
C GLU A 50 -1.26 18.61 -13.00
N LYS A 51 -2.06 18.45 -14.06
CA LYS A 51 -2.86 17.23 -14.29
C LYS A 51 -2.03 15.95 -14.33
N TYR A 52 -0.75 16.05 -14.70
CA TYR A 52 0.15 14.91 -14.77
C TYR A 52 0.82 14.59 -13.42
N THR A 53 0.79 15.50 -12.45
CA THR A 53 1.24 15.26 -11.06
C THR A 53 0.46 14.11 -10.44
N PHE A 54 -0.87 14.11 -10.60
CA PHE A 54 -1.72 13.02 -10.12
C PHE A 54 -1.38 11.68 -10.80
N ILE A 55 -1.10 11.69 -12.10
CA ILE A 55 -0.72 10.49 -12.85
C ILE A 55 0.61 9.92 -12.32
N ALA A 56 1.60 10.76 -12.04
CA ALA A 56 2.87 10.34 -11.45
C ALA A 56 2.64 9.67 -10.08
N VAL A 57 1.85 10.29 -9.21
CA VAL A 57 1.48 9.73 -7.90
C VAL A 57 0.80 8.37 -8.04
N LEU A 58 -0.14 8.23 -8.98
CA LEU A 58 -0.81 6.95 -9.24
C LEU A 58 0.16 5.88 -9.71
N ILE A 59 1.03 6.16 -10.68
CA ILE A 59 2.01 5.18 -11.19
C ILE A 59 2.95 4.72 -10.08
N THR A 60 3.52 5.66 -9.31
CA THR A 60 4.39 5.33 -8.18
C THR A 60 3.65 4.52 -7.12
N THR A 61 2.39 4.85 -6.84
CA THR A 61 1.54 4.12 -5.90
C THR A 61 1.32 2.68 -6.37
N VAL A 62 0.98 2.46 -7.64
CA VAL A 62 0.77 1.13 -8.21
C VAL A 62 2.02 0.27 -8.05
N ILE A 63 3.19 0.77 -8.47
CA ILE A 63 4.46 0.03 -8.39
C ILE A 63 4.83 -0.27 -6.93
N SER A 64 4.69 0.72 -6.05
CA SER A 64 5.01 0.60 -4.64
C SER A 64 4.10 -0.41 -3.95
N VAL A 65 2.77 -0.27 -4.09
CA VAL A 65 1.79 -1.19 -3.49
C VAL A 65 1.95 -2.60 -4.01
N LEU A 66 2.20 -2.79 -5.31
CA LEU A 66 2.43 -4.12 -5.89
C LEU A 66 3.65 -4.78 -5.24
N THR A 67 4.74 -4.02 -5.06
CA THR A 67 5.98 -4.52 -4.44
C THR A 67 5.81 -4.81 -2.95
N ALA A 68 5.17 -3.90 -2.19
CA ALA A 68 4.83 -4.12 -0.77
C ALA A 68 3.98 -5.37 -0.58
N SER A 69 2.87 -5.47 -1.30
CA SER A 69 1.90 -6.56 -1.15
C SER A 69 2.53 -7.89 -1.56
N ALA A 70 3.29 -7.95 -2.66
CA ALA A 70 4.01 -9.17 -3.06
C ALA A 70 5.04 -9.59 -2.00
N TYR A 71 5.85 -8.66 -1.50
CA TYR A 71 6.86 -8.94 -0.48
C TYR A 71 6.24 -9.40 0.85
N SER A 72 5.20 -8.69 1.33
CA SER A 72 4.52 -9.00 2.59
C SER A 72 3.76 -10.33 2.56
N THR A 73 3.32 -10.78 1.37
CA THR A 73 2.54 -12.02 1.20
C THR A 73 3.34 -13.24 0.75
N ARG A 74 4.61 -13.11 0.38
CA ARG A 74 5.47 -14.24 -0.06
C ARG A 74 5.46 -15.47 0.85
N ASN A 75 5.34 -15.26 2.15
CA ASN A 75 5.37 -16.32 3.16
C ASN A 75 3.98 -16.60 3.78
N VAL A 76 2.92 -16.07 3.18
CA VAL A 76 1.54 -16.34 3.56
C VAL A 76 1.09 -17.62 2.86
N ARG A 77 0.43 -18.53 3.59
CA ARG A 77 -0.04 -19.81 3.04
C ARG A 77 -1.34 -19.70 2.23
N SER A 78 -2.22 -18.75 2.56
CA SER A 78 -3.52 -18.60 1.91
C SER A 78 -4.05 -17.15 1.99
N LYS A 79 -5.06 -16.83 1.17
CA LYS A 79 -5.73 -15.51 1.17
C LYS A 79 -4.81 -14.33 0.85
N GLY A 80 -3.94 -14.48 -0.15
CA GLY A 80 -2.98 -13.46 -0.58
C GLY A 80 -3.66 -12.19 -1.05
N TRP A 81 -4.78 -12.33 -1.77
CA TRP A 81 -5.61 -11.20 -2.18
C TRP A 81 -6.07 -10.34 -0.99
N MET A 82 -6.52 -10.96 0.11
CA MET A 82 -7.02 -10.26 1.29
C MET A 82 -5.89 -9.59 2.07
N ASN A 83 -4.78 -10.29 2.29
CA ASN A 83 -3.60 -9.70 2.93
C ASN A 83 -3.00 -8.57 2.08
N GLY A 84 -2.96 -8.75 0.77
CA GLY A 84 -2.50 -7.73 -0.17
C GLY A 84 -3.40 -6.50 -0.21
N CYS A 85 -4.72 -6.68 -0.18
CA CYS A 85 -5.69 -5.58 -0.05
C CYS A 85 -5.40 -4.72 1.18
N ILE A 86 -5.22 -5.36 2.34
CA ILE A 86 -4.91 -4.69 3.60
C ILE A 86 -3.61 -3.90 3.48
N VAL A 87 -2.57 -4.48 2.88
CA VAL A 87 -1.30 -3.78 2.63
C VAL A 87 -1.49 -2.56 1.73
N GLY A 88 -2.27 -2.68 0.65
CA GLY A 88 -2.56 -1.58 -0.27
C GLY A 88 -3.32 -0.44 0.40
N VAL A 89 -4.37 -0.74 1.16
CA VAL A 89 -5.12 0.27 1.92
C VAL A 89 -4.25 0.93 2.98
N LEU A 90 -3.44 0.17 3.73
CA LEU A 90 -2.52 0.72 4.71
C LEU A 90 -1.47 1.63 4.08
N TYR A 91 -0.91 1.24 2.93
CA TYR A 91 0.04 2.07 2.20
C TYR A 91 -0.58 3.43 1.82
N VAL A 92 -1.75 3.41 1.19
CA VAL A 92 -2.43 4.65 0.76
C VAL A 92 -2.83 5.50 1.97
N ALA A 93 -3.27 4.88 3.07
CA ALA A 93 -3.59 5.60 4.30
C ALA A 93 -2.36 6.31 4.88
N ILE A 94 -1.21 5.63 4.95
CA ILE A 94 0.05 6.25 5.41
C ILE A 94 0.47 7.37 4.49
N LEU A 95 0.39 7.16 3.17
CA LEU A 95 0.77 8.15 2.17
C LEU A 95 -0.12 9.41 2.26
N TYR A 96 -1.44 9.21 2.39
CA TYR A 96 -2.40 10.29 2.56
C TYR A 96 -2.15 11.08 3.85
N LEU A 97 -1.94 10.41 4.98
CA LEU A 97 -1.66 11.07 6.26
C LEU A 97 -0.34 11.86 6.20
N ALA A 98 0.71 11.28 5.61
CA ALA A 98 1.98 11.97 5.42
C ALA A 98 1.80 13.24 4.55
N SER A 99 1.11 13.12 3.42
CA SER A 99 0.79 14.25 2.55
C SER A 99 -0.03 15.32 3.28
N SER A 100 -1.07 14.91 4.01
CA SER A 100 -1.96 15.82 4.73
C SER A 100 -1.23 16.61 5.82
N ILE A 101 -0.28 15.98 6.52
CA ILE A 101 0.56 16.65 7.52
C ILE A 101 1.50 17.66 6.85
N VAL A 102 2.10 17.32 5.71
CA VAL A 102 3.03 18.21 4.99
C VAL A 102 2.31 19.43 4.43
N PHE A 103 1.13 19.24 3.83
CA PHE A 103 0.35 20.33 3.22
C PHE A 103 -0.66 20.98 4.17
N MET A 104 -0.74 20.51 5.42
CA MET A 104 -1.73 20.95 6.43
C MET A 104 -3.17 20.91 5.90
N ASN A 105 -3.48 19.94 5.04
CA ASN A 105 -4.78 19.79 4.40
C ASN A 105 -5.26 18.34 4.51
N PHE A 106 -6.40 18.15 5.19
CA PHE A 106 -7.03 16.83 5.41
C PHE A 106 -8.32 16.67 4.59
N ALA A 107 -8.48 17.45 3.52
CA ALA A 107 -9.59 17.27 2.61
C ALA A 107 -9.45 15.95 1.84
N ILE A 108 -10.52 15.15 1.85
CA ILE A 108 -10.63 13.95 1.03
C ILE A 108 -11.36 14.33 -0.25
N ASP A 109 -10.64 14.30 -1.36
CA ASP A 109 -11.20 14.54 -2.69
C ASP A 109 -11.36 13.23 -3.48
N VAL A 110 -11.84 13.36 -4.72
CA VAL A 110 -12.04 12.22 -5.62
C VAL A 110 -10.70 11.54 -5.97
N GLN A 111 -9.58 12.28 -6.02
CA GLN A 111 -8.26 11.72 -6.32
C GLN A 111 -7.79 10.80 -5.19
N VAL A 112 -7.99 11.20 -3.93
CA VAL A 112 -7.72 10.36 -2.76
C VAL A 112 -8.57 9.10 -2.78
N LEU A 113 -9.88 9.24 -3.01
CA LEU A 113 -10.80 8.08 -3.06
C LEU A 113 -10.41 7.09 -4.17
N LEU A 114 -10.09 7.59 -5.36
CA LEU A 114 -9.60 6.75 -6.47
C LEU A 114 -8.29 6.04 -6.11
N THR A 115 -7.36 6.74 -5.47
CA THR A 115 -6.07 6.17 -5.06
C THR A 115 -6.26 5.05 -4.05
N VAL A 116 -7.21 5.17 -3.11
CA VAL A 116 -7.56 4.11 -2.16
C VAL A 116 -8.11 2.87 -2.88
N VAL A 117 -9.07 3.06 -3.80
CA VAL A 117 -9.66 1.94 -4.56
C VAL A 117 -8.61 1.24 -5.42
N ILE A 118 -7.80 2.01 -6.15
CA ILE A 118 -6.71 1.47 -6.98
C ILE A 118 -5.69 0.76 -6.10
N GLY A 119 -5.28 1.37 -4.99
CA GLY A 119 -4.35 0.76 -4.03
C GLY A 119 -4.87 -0.56 -3.46
N ALA A 120 -6.15 -0.65 -3.13
CA ALA A 120 -6.77 -1.89 -2.69
C ALA A 120 -6.74 -2.97 -3.79
N ILE A 121 -7.14 -2.63 -5.02
CA ILE A 121 -7.14 -3.57 -6.17
C ILE A 121 -5.72 -4.04 -6.48
N VAL A 122 -4.77 -3.12 -6.60
CA VAL A 122 -3.36 -3.45 -6.88
C VAL A 122 -2.77 -4.26 -5.73
N GLY A 123 -3.12 -3.94 -4.48
CA GLY A 123 -2.75 -4.71 -3.31
C GLY A 123 -3.26 -6.14 -3.41
N CYS A 124 -4.53 -6.35 -3.78
CA CYS A 124 -5.07 -7.69 -4.04
C CYS A 124 -4.24 -8.43 -5.08
N LEU A 125 -3.95 -7.80 -6.21
CA LEU A 125 -3.20 -8.41 -7.32
C LEU A 125 -1.77 -8.78 -6.90
N GLY A 126 -1.04 -7.86 -6.28
CA GLY A 126 0.31 -8.11 -5.79
C GLY A 126 0.34 -9.14 -4.66
N GLY A 127 -0.70 -9.19 -3.83
CA GLY A 127 -0.86 -10.22 -2.80
C GLY A 127 -1.13 -11.62 -3.36
N ILE A 128 -1.91 -11.73 -4.45
CA ILE A 128 -2.10 -13.00 -5.17
C ILE A 128 -0.77 -13.44 -5.79
N PHE A 129 -0.09 -12.52 -6.47
CA PHE A 129 1.21 -12.78 -7.09
C PHE A 129 2.24 -13.22 -6.05
N GLY A 130 2.32 -12.51 -4.92
CA GLY A 130 3.28 -12.75 -3.86
C GLY A 130 3.25 -14.18 -3.29
N ILE A 131 2.07 -14.79 -3.11
CA ILE A 131 1.97 -16.17 -2.60
C ILE A 131 2.75 -17.17 -3.47
N ASN A 132 2.81 -16.94 -4.79
CA ASN A 132 3.51 -17.83 -5.72
C ASN A 132 5.01 -17.52 -5.86
N LEU A 133 5.52 -16.44 -5.26
CA LEU A 133 6.93 -16.01 -5.39
C LEU A 133 7.89 -16.78 -4.47
N ARG A 134 7.54 -18.00 -4.07
CA ARG A 134 8.39 -18.83 -3.21
C ARG A 134 9.74 -19.12 -3.84
#